data_AF-A0A7S1Z197-F1
#
_entry.id   AF-A0A7S1Z197-F1
#
_cell.length_a   1.000
_cell.length_b   1.000
_cell.length_c   1.000
_cell.angle_alpha   90.00
_cell.angle_beta   90.00
_cell.angle_gamma   90.00
#
_symmetry.space_group_name_H-M   'P 1'
#
loop_
_entity.id
_entity.type
_entity.pdbx_description
1 polymer ?
#
loop_
_entity_poly.entity_id
_entity_poly.type
_entity_poly.pdbx_seq_one_letter_code
_entity_poly.pdbx_strand_id
1 'polypeptide(L)'
;GDDVKLVCRTELHGFVKKKAGAGGGDDDGQYMTAFALNEFDSSVSGDPRTKAVDWRTKIDAQRGAVLANELKNNSFKLAKWTAQSLLAGASQMKVGFVSRSNPKNPYEHAVLATQFYRPRDFAAQITLSEGGMWGIMRTLIALFREREEGKYVVMRDPNKAVMRVFKVPPGTFEDSDDDDEEEEEQGGEEEEGKEE
;
A
#
# COMPACT_ATOMS: atom_id res chain seq x y z
N GLY A 1 -21.64 -12.67 13.78
CA GLY A 1 -21.63 -13.20 15.17
C GLY A 1 -21.82 -12.05 16.12
N ASP A 2 -22.36 -12.30 17.30
CA ASP A 2 -22.48 -11.32 18.39
C ASP A 2 -23.26 -10.03 18.06
N ASP A 3 -24.29 -10.19 17.20
CA ASP A 3 -25.11 -9.09 16.67
C ASP A 3 -24.29 -7.96 15.99
N VAL A 4 -23.10 -8.29 15.48
CA VAL A 4 -22.29 -7.38 14.69
C VAL A 4 -22.52 -7.64 13.21
N LYS A 5 -23.00 -6.60 12.51
CA LYS A 5 -23.08 -6.54 11.04
C LYS A 5 -22.01 -5.56 10.56
N LEU A 6 -21.01 -6.07 9.86
CA LEU A 6 -19.97 -5.23 9.27
C LEU A 6 -20.38 -4.83 7.85
N VAL A 7 -20.31 -3.53 7.58
CA VAL A 7 -20.42 -2.98 6.23
C VAL A 7 -19.08 -2.33 5.91
N CYS A 8 -18.51 -2.65 4.76
CA CYS A 8 -17.24 -2.11 4.31
C CYS A 8 -17.36 -1.73 2.84
N ARG A 9 -16.96 -0.50 2.49
CA ARG A 9 -16.79 -0.10 1.09
C ARG A 9 -15.52 -0.75 0.55
N THR A 10 -15.65 -1.47 -0.55
CA THR A 10 -14.53 -2.12 -1.24
C THR A 10 -14.37 -1.55 -2.64
N GLU A 11 -13.27 -1.91 -3.32
CA GLU A 11 -12.92 -1.37 -4.63
C GLU A 11 -12.37 -2.45 -5.58
N LEU A 12 -12.66 -2.29 -6.87
CA LEU A 12 -12.15 -3.10 -7.96
C LEU A 12 -11.58 -2.16 -9.02
N HIS A 13 -10.44 -2.52 -9.61
CA HIS A 13 -9.68 -1.63 -10.49
C HIS A 13 -9.83 -1.98 -11.98
N GLY A 14 -10.32 -3.18 -12.29
CA GLY A 14 -10.52 -3.58 -13.67
C GLY A 14 -11.21 -4.93 -13.84
N PHE A 15 -11.45 -5.26 -15.11
CA PHE A 15 -12.08 -6.50 -15.55
C PHE A 15 -11.23 -7.13 -16.65
N VAL A 16 -10.90 -8.42 -16.49
CA VAL A 16 -10.11 -9.19 -17.45
C VAL A 16 -11.05 -10.17 -18.15
N LYS A 17 -11.28 -9.95 -19.44
CA LYS A 17 -12.01 -10.91 -20.27
C LYS A 17 -11.19 -12.19 -20.43
N LYS A 18 -11.82 -13.34 -20.22
CA LYS A 18 -11.22 -14.64 -20.54
C LYS A 18 -11.07 -14.74 -22.07
N LYS A 19 -9.97 -15.34 -22.54
CA LYS A 19 -9.75 -15.54 -23.98
C LYS A 19 -10.88 -16.42 -24.55
N ALA A 20 -11.48 -15.98 -25.67
CA ALA A 20 -12.44 -16.78 -26.42
C ALA A 20 -11.82 -18.13 -26.79
N GLY A 21 -12.48 -19.23 -26.42
CA GLY A 21 -12.00 -20.61 -26.66
C GLY A 21 -11.79 -21.47 -25.41
N ALA A 22 -11.85 -20.91 -24.20
CA ALA A 22 -11.76 -21.65 -22.93
C ALA A 22 -13.14 -22.09 -22.36
N GLY A 23 -14.08 -22.45 -23.24
CA GLY A 23 -15.34 -23.13 -22.89
C GLY A 23 -16.32 -22.37 -21.99
N GLY A 24 -16.32 -21.03 -21.99
CA GLY A 24 -17.30 -20.20 -21.29
C GLY A 24 -17.93 -19.18 -22.25
N GLY A 25 -19.21 -18.90 -22.07
CA GLY A 25 -19.95 -17.91 -22.87
C GLY A 25 -19.38 -16.49 -22.76
N ASP A 26 -19.93 -15.56 -23.56
CA ASP A 26 -19.42 -14.20 -23.79
C ASP A 26 -19.24 -13.30 -22.54
N ASP A 27 -19.63 -13.76 -21.35
CA ASP A 27 -19.66 -12.99 -20.10
C ASP A 27 -18.69 -13.49 -18.99
N ASP A 28 -17.82 -14.48 -19.26
CA ASP A 28 -16.99 -15.13 -18.21
C ASP A 28 -15.65 -14.41 -17.94
N GLY A 29 -15.68 -13.10 -17.65
CA GLY A 29 -14.48 -12.36 -17.25
C GLY A 29 -14.27 -12.30 -15.73
N GLN A 30 -13.10 -11.84 -15.30
CA GLN A 30 -12.70 -11.79 -13.90
C GLN A 30 -12.41 -10.37 -13.45
N TYR A 31 -13.06 -9.95 -12.35
CA TYR A 31 -12.70 -8.70 -11.67
C TYR A 31 -11.32 -8.80 -11.02
N MET A 32 -10.58 -7.69 -11.07
CA MET A 32 -9.25 -7.60 -10.52
C MET A 32 -9.00 -6.31 -9.74
N THR A 33 -8.08 -6.39 -8.78
CA THR A 33 -7.35 -5.24 -8.23
C THR A 33 -5.98 -5.14 -8.90
N ALA A 34 -5.41 -3.94 -8.89
CA ALA A 34 -4.11 -3.66 -9.49
C ALA A 34 -3.31 -2.70 -8.60
N PHE A 35 -2.04 -3.04 -8.37
CA PHE A 35 -1.10 -2.27 -7.54
C PHE A 35 0.28 -2.20 -8.21
N ALA A 36 1.14 -1.31 -7.73
CA ALA A 36 2.50 -1.14 -8.27
C ALA A 36 3.54 -1.12 -7.14
N LEU A 37 4.51 -2.02 -7.21
CA LEU A 37 5.76 -1.93 -6.49
C LEU A 37 6.70 -0.97 -7.24
N ASN A 38 7.50 -0.24 -6.47
CA ASN A 38 8.42 0.76 -6.98
C ASN A 38 9.86 0.50 -6.52
N GLU A 39 10.81 0.60 -7.44
CA GLU A 39 12.25 0.58 -7.20
C GLU A 39 12.82 1.98 -7.49
N PHE A 40 13.50 2.59 -6.52
CA PHE A 40 14.08 3.93 -6.66
C PHE A 40 15.57 3.86 -7.00
N ASP A 41 16.36 3.13 -6.21
CA ASP A 41 17.78 2.93 -6.40
C ASP A 41 18.16 1.53 -5.90
N SER A 42 18.47 0.64 -6.84
CA SER A 42 18.84 -0.74 -6.55
C SER A 42 20.19 -0.90 -5.85
N SER A 43 20.97 0.16 -5.67
CA SER A 43 22.23 0.11 -4.91
C SER A 43 22.05 0.43 -3.43
N VAL A 44 20.97 1.12 -3.07
CA VAL A 44 20.66 1.57 -1.70
C VAL A 44 19.42 0.87 -1.14
N SER A 45 18.58 0.27 -2.00
CA SER A 45 17.36 -0.41 -1.59
C SER A 45 17.67 -1.75 -0.91
N GLY A 46 17.77 -1.77 0.41
CA GLY A 46 17.87 -3.01 1.18
C GLY A 46 18.68 -2.89 2.47
N ASP A 47 18.85 -4.02 3.14
CA ASP A 47 19.77 -4.17 4.27
C ASP A 47 21.21 -3.95 3.76
N PRO A 48 22.04 -3.08 4.37
CA PRO A 48 23.43 -2.86 3.97
C PRO A 48 24.29 -4.13 3.91
N ARG A 49 23.84 -5.20 4.58
CA ARG A 49 24.50 -6.52 4.64
C ARG A 49 24.11 -7.46 3.51
N THR A 50 23.06 -7.15 2.75
CA THR A 50 22.61 -7.97 1.62
C THR A 50 22.68 -7.15 0.35
N LYS A 51 23.43 -7.64 -0.64
CA LYS A 51 23.53 -7.00 -1.95
C LYS A 51 22.13 -6.81 -2.52
N ALA A 52 21.77 -5.56 -2.79
CA ALA A 52 20.43 -5.20 -3.24
C ALA A 52 20.11 -5.82 -4.62
N VAL A 53 18.87 -6.22 -4.81
CA VAL A 53 18.39 -6.95 -5.99
C VAL A 53 17.98 -5.94 -7.05
N ASP A 54 18.79 -5.79 -8.10
CA ASP A 54 18.45 -4.95 -9.25
C ASP A 54 17.38 -5.62 -10.13
N TRP A 55 16.21 -4.99 -10.21
CA TRP A 55 15.09 -5.57 -10.94
C TRP A 55 15.38 -5.68 -12.43
N ARG A 56 16.10 -4.73 -13.05
CA ARG A 56 16.35 -4.77 -14.50
C ARG A 56 17.08 -6.02 -14.94
N THR A 57 18.03 -6.49 -14.12
CA THR A 57 18.79 -7.71 -14.42
C THR A 57 18.12 -8.98 -13.92
N LYS A 58 17.22 -8.88 -12.93
CA LYS A 58 16.68 -10.06 -12.22
C LYS A 58 15.21 -10.36 -12.46
N ILE A 59 14.42 -9.41 -12.95
CA ILE A 59 12.95 -9.57 -13.05
C ILE A 59 12.53 -10.65 -14.04
N ASP A 60 13.31 -10.97 -15.07
CA ASP A 60 12.96 -12.05 -15.99
C ASP A 60 13.50 -13.40 -15.54
N ALA A 61 14.75 -13.45 -15.11
CA ALA A 61 15.41 -14.71 -14.73
C ALA A 61 15.10 -15.17 -13.29
N GLN A 62 14.78 -14.24 -12.38
CA GLN A 62 14.72 -14.49 -10.93
C GLN A 62 13.51 -13.80 -10.28
N ARG A 63 12.32 -13.92 -10.90
CA ARG A 63 11.05 -13.34 -10.40
C ARG A 63 10.78 -13.61 -8.93
N GLY A 64 11.00 -14.86 -8.50
CA GLY A 64 10.80 -15.25 -7.10
C GLY A 64 11.74 -14.54 -6.13
N ALA A 65 13.00 -14.30 -6.53
CA ALA A 65 13.97 -13.59 -5.70
C ALA A 65 13.62 -12.10 -5.56
N VAL A 66 13.20 -11.47 -6.66
CA VAL A 66 12.70 -10.09 -6.62
C VAL A 66 11.49 -9.99 -5.69
N LEU A 67 10.49 -10.87 -5.85
CA LEU A 67 9.31 -10.86 -5.00
C LEU A 67 9.64 -11.14 -3.52
N ALA A 68 10.56 -12.06 -3.23
CA ALA A 68 10.98 -12.36 -1.86
C ALA A 68 11.67 -11.17 -1.20
N ASN A 69 12.52 -10.44 -1.93
CA ASN A 69 13.12 -9.19 -1.45
C ASN A 69 12.04 -8.15 -1.13
N GLU A 70 11.04 -8.00 -2.01
CA GLU A 70 9.92 -7.10 -1.79
C GLU A 70 9.04 -7.51 -0.62
N LEU A 71 8.84 -8.80 -0.40
CA LEU A 71 8.12 -9.29 0.79
C LEU A 71 8.87 -8.95 2.08
N LYS A 72 10.19 -9.02 2.08
CA LYS A 72 11.01 -8.64 3.23
C LYS A 72 10.91 -7.14 3.53
N ASN A 73 11.02 -6.30 2.50
CA ASN A 73 11.14 -4.85 2.65
C ASN A 73 9.79 -4.12 2.71
N ASN A 74 8.76 -4.69 2.08
CA ASN A 74 7.43 -4.07 1.90
C ASN A 74 6.29 -4.94 2.43
N SER A 75 6.55 -5.85 3.38
CA SER A 75 5.57 -6.81 3.93
C SER A 75 4.22 -6.19 4.28
N PHE A 76 4.21 -5.07 5.01
CA PHE A 76 2.97 -4.39 5.41
C PHE A 76 2.17 -3.84 4.23
N LYS A 77 2.87 -3.30 3.21
CA LYS A 77 2.24 -2.77 1.98
C LYS A 77 1.56 -3.90 1.20
N LEU A 78 2.28 -5.00 1.00
CA LEU A 78 1.78 -6.19 0.30
C LEU A 78 0.65 -6.87 1.06
N ALA A 79 0.73 -6.95 2.39
CA ALA A 79 -0.34 -7.47 3.23
C ALA A 79 -1.64 -6.65 3.10
N LYS A 80 -1.55 -5.30 3.10
CA LYS A 80 -2.72 -4.42 2.92
C LYS A 80 -3.38 -4.61 1.55
N TRP A 81 -2.61 -4.63 0.47
CA TRP A 81 -3.14 -4.86 -0.89
C TRP A 81 -3.83 -6.22 -1.02
N THR A 82 -3.24 -7.24 -0.40
CA THR A 82 -3.81 -8.59 -0.38
C THR A 82 -5.12 -8.62 0.38
N ALA A 83 -5.16 -8.02 1.58
CA ALA A 83 -6.38 -7.90 2.38
C ALA A 83 -7.48 -7.13 1.65
N GLN A 84 -7.15 -6.00 1.00
CA GLN A 84 -8.08 -5.23 0.17
C GLN A 84 -8.66 -6.08 -0.96
N SER A 85 -7.81 -6.83 -1.67
CA SER A 85 -8.22 -7.69 -2.77
C SER A 85 -9.14 -8.83 -2.32
N LEU A 86 -8.86 -9.41 -1.14
CA LEU A 86 -9.71 -10.44 -0.53
C LEU A 86 -11.08 -9.86 -0.14
N LEU A 87 -11.10 -8.71 0.54
CA LEU A 87 -12.34 -8.04 0.97
C LEU A 87 -13.20 -7.62 -0.23
N ALA A 88 -12.59 -7.16 -1.31
CA ALA A 88 -13.27 -6.79 -2.54
C ALA A 88 -13.83 -7.97 -3.34
N GLY A 89 -13.47 -9.22 -2.98
CA GLY A 89 -13.85 -10.40 -3.74
C GLY A 89 -13.18 -10.45 -5.12
N ALA A 90 -12.02 -9.82 -5.27
CA ALA A 90 -11.29 -9.83 -6.54
C ALA A 90 -10.81 -11.25 -6.87
N SER A 91 -11.03 -11.67 -8.12
CA SER A 91 -10.55 -12.98 -8.59
C SER A 91 -9.05 -12.96 -8.88
N GLN A 92 -8.53 -11.79 -9.27
CA GLN A 92 -7.12 -11.57 -9.59
C GLN A 92 -6.61 -10.31 -8.88
N MET A 93 -5.34 -10.34 -8.47
CA MET A 93 -4.58 -9.18 -8.03
C MET A 93 -3.37 -9.05 -8.95
N LYS A 94 -3.28 -7.93 -9.67
CA LYS A 94 -2.17 -7.63 -10.56
C LYS A 94 -1.15 -6.72 -9.85
N VAL A 95 0.13 -7.07 -9.90
CA VAL A 95 1.22 -6.26 -9.36
C VAL A 95 2.16 -5.86 -10.50
N GLY A 96 2.34 -4.55 -10.69
CA GLY A 96 3.34 -3.97 -11.57
C GLY A 96 4.67 -3.75 -10.84
N PHE A 97 5.77 -3.91 -11.55
CA PHE A 97 7.13 -3.63 -11.09
C PHE A 97 7.63 -2.41 -11.85
N VAL A 98 7.61 -1.25 -11.19
CA VAL A 98 7.97 0.05 -11.77
C VAL A 98 9.30 0.49 -11.20
N SER A 99 10.25 0.88 -12.04
CA SER A 99 11.56 1.35 -11.59
C SER A 99 11.85 2.72 -12.20
N ARG A 100 12.56 3.59 -11.47
CA ARG A 100 13.05 4.86 -12.03
C ARG A 100 13.94 4.60 -13.23
N SER A 101 13.84 5.41 -14.28
CA SER A 101 14.72 5.31 -15.46
C SER A 101 16.18 5.62 -15.11
N ASN A 102 16.38 6.62 -14.26
CA ASN A 102 17.64 6.98 -13.65
C ASN A 102 17.42 7.09 -12.12
N PRO A 103 18.21 6.42 -11.25
CA PRO A 103 18.01 6.48 -9.81
C PRO A 103 17.93 7.90 -9.22
N LYS A 104 18.64 8.86 -9.85
CA LYS A 104 18.68 10.27 -9.46
C LYS A 104 17.48 11.09 -9.92
N ASN A 105 16.71 10.62 -10.90
CA ASN A 105 15.55 11.34 -11.44
C ASN A 105 14.24 10.71 -10.90
N PRO A 106 13.52 11.37 -9.98
CA PRO A 106 12.27 10.85 -9.43
C PRO A 106 11.06 11.03 -10.34
N TYR A 107 11.19 11.66 -11.51
CA TYR A 107 10.05 11.98 -12.39
C TYR A 107 9.89 10.99 -13.56
N GLU A 108 10.93 10.24 -13.89
CA GLU A 108 10.92 9.29 -15.02
C GLU A 108 10.93 7.84 -14.54
N HIS A 109 9.95 7.07 -15.00
CA HIS A 109 9.75 5.69 -14.58
C HIS A 109 9.48 4.76 -15.77
N ALA A 110 9.87 3.50 -15.64
CA ALA A 110 9.59 2.44 -16.59
C ALA A 110 8.92 1.25 -15.90
N VAL A 111 7.90 0.69 -16.55
CA VAL A 111 7.28 -0.58 -16.12
C VAL A 111 8.16 -1.72 -16.63
N LEU A 112 8.78 -2.47 -15.72
CA LEU A 112 9.67 -3.58 -16.07
C LEU A 112 8.90 -4.90 -16.25
N ALA A 113 7.90 -5.13 -15.42
CA ALA A 113 7.08 -6.35 -15.49
C ALA A 113 5.71 -6.14 -14.85
N THR A 114 4.78 -7.05 -15.16
CA THR A 114 3.54 -7.23 -14.39
C THR A 114 3.32 -8.70 -14.08
N GLN A 115 2.77 -8.98 -12.91
CA GLN A 115 2.47 -10.34 -12.46
C GLN A 115 1.03 -10.41 -11.96
N PHE A 116 0.36 -11.53 -12.24
CA PHE A 116 -0.99 -11.81 -11.73
C PHE A 116 -0.91 -12.84 -10.61
N TYR A 117 -1.70 -12.62 -9.57
CA TYR A 117 -1.86 -13.54 -8.45
C TYR A 117 -3.35 -13.75 -8.15
N ARG A 118 -3.71 -14.96 -7.71
CA ARG A 118 -4.98 -15.15 -7.00
C ARG A 118 -4.80 -14.63 -5.56
N PRO A 119 -5.64 -13.71 -5.05
CA PRO A 119 -5.43 -13.11 -3.74
C PRO A 119 -5.29 -14.12 -2.59
N ARG A 120 -6.08 -15.20 -2.60
CA ARG A 120 -6.01 -16.26 -1.59
C ARG A 120 -4.68 -17.01 -1.59
N ASP A 121 -4.16 -17.34 -2.78
CA ASP A 121 -2.87 -18.02 -2.89
C ASP A 121 -1.73 -17.10 -2.44
N PHE A 122 -1.80 -15.83 -2.82
CA PHE A 122 -0.80 -14.84 -2.41
C PHE A 122 -0.84 -14.61 -0.90
N ALA A 123 -2.03 -14.54 -0.29
CA ALA A 123 -2.19 -14.46 1.16
C ALA A 123 -1.50 -15.62 1.87
N ALA A 124 -1.66 -16.85 1.36
CA ALA A 124 -0.96 -18.01 1.89
C ALA A 124 0.57 -17.89 1.75
N GLN A 125 1.07 -17.43 0.60
CA GLN A 125 2.51 -17.23 0.37
C GLN A 125 3.15 -16.21 1.33
N ILE A 126 2.40 -15.17 1.71
CA ILE A 126 2.91 -14.11 2.60
C ILE A 126 2.56 -14.36 4.08
N THR A 127 2.02 -15.53 4.41
CA THR A 127 1.57 -15.90 5.77
C THR A 127 0.50 -14.96 6.33
N LEU A 128 -0.38 -14.42 5.47
CA LEU A 128 -1.53 -13.61 5.87
C LEU A 128 -2.76 -14.51 6.04
N SER A 129 -3.21 -14.69 7.29
CA SER A 129 -4.38 -15.50 7.62
C SER A 129 -5.67 -14.66 7.68
N GLU A 130 -6.68 -15.02 6.88
CA GLU A 130 -8.02 -14.42 6.96
C GLU A 130 -8.63 -14.55 8.35
N GLY A 131 -8.50 -15.72 8.98
CA GLY A 131 -8.96 -15.95 10.35
C GLY A 131 -8.27 -15.02 11.36
N GLY A 132 -6.96 -14.80 11.20
CA GLY A 132 -6.18 -13.88 12.01
C GLY A 132 -6.61 -12.42 11.84
N MET A 133 -6.81 -11.98 10.58
CA MET A 133 -7.31 -10.63 10.27
C MET A 133 -8.66 -10.37 10.93
N TRP A 134 -9.61 -11.29 10.76
CA TRP A 134 -10.94 -11.17 11.37
C TRP A 134 -10.91 -11.27 12.90
N GLY A 135 -9.97 -12.05 13.46
CA GLY A 135 -9.73 -12.12 14.90
C GLY A 135 -9.34 -10.77 15.48
N ILE A 136 -8.35 -10.10 14.87
CA ILE A 136 -7.91 -8.76 15.29
C ILE A 136 -9.05 -7.74 15.16
N MET A 137 -9.82 -7.79 14.08
CA MET A 137 -10.97 -6.89 13.88
C MET A 137 -12.04 -7.07 14.97
N ARG A 138 -12.35 -8.32 15.34
CA ARG A 138 -13.29 -8.60 16.44
C ARG A 138 -12.80 -8.04 17.78
N THR A 139 -11.50 -8.19 18.07
CA THR A 139 -10.91 -7.60 19.28
C THR A 139 -11.05 -6.07 19.29
N LEU A 140 -10.84 -5.42 18.15
CA LEU A 140 -11.00 -3.97 18.04
C LEU A 140 -12.47 -3.53 18.25
N ILE A 141 -13.43 -4.25 17.66
CA ILE A 141 -14.86 -3.96 17.84
C ILE A 141 -15.28 -4.16 19.30
N ALA A 142 -14.83 -5.23 19.95
CA ALA A 142 -15.10 -5.47 21.36
C ALA A 142 -14.53 -4.35 22.25
N LEU A 143 -13.29 -3.92 21.98
CA LEU A 143 -12.66 -2.80 22.68
C LEU A 143 -13.49 -1.52 22.60
N PHE A 144 -14.03 -1.18 21.43
CA PHE A 144 -14.82 0.04 21.24
C PHE A 144 -16.25 -0.06 21.78
N ARG A 145 -16.85 -1.26 21.83
CA ARG A 145 -18.17 -1.46 22.46
C ARG A 145 -18.17 -1.14 23.95
N GLU A 146 -17.03 -1.27 24.62
CA GLU A 146 -16.86 -0.93 26.04
C GLU A 146 -16.54 0.55 26.29
N ARG A 147 -16.34 1.34 25.24
CA ARG A 147 -16.02 2.77 25.36
C ARG A 147 -17.28 3.62 25.27
N GLU A 148 -17.20 4.78 25.88
CA GLU A 148 -18.20 5.83 25.74
C GLU A 148 -18.27 6.34 24.29
N GLU A 149 -19.39 6.96 23.94
CA GLU A 149 -19.51 7.66 22.67
C GLU A 149 -18.51 8.82 22.57
N GLY A 150 -17.90 8.98 21.40
CA GLY A 150 -16.93 10.04 21.13
C GLY A 150 -16.03 9.77 19.93
N LYS A 151 -15.13 10.71 19.66
CA LYS A 151 -14.11 10.59 18.61
C LYS A 151 -12.86 9.92 19.20
N TYR A 152 -12.26 9.00 18.44
CA TYR A 152 -11.09 8.22 18.87
C TYR A 152 -10.02 8.15 17.77
N VAL A 153 -8.75 8.12 18.18
CA VAL A 153 -7.60 7.86 17.31
C VAL A 153 -6.95 6.55 17.70
N VAL A 154 -6.78 5.66 16.72
CA VAL A 154 -5.98 4.44 16.85
C VAL A 154 -4.61 4.70 16.23
N MET A 155 -3.57 4.78 17.06
CA MET A 155 -2.22 5.12 16.62
C MET A 155 -1.27 3.96 16.88
N ARG A 156 -0.42 3.65 15.89
CA ARG A 156 0.74 2.79 16.10
C ARG A 156 1.87 3.63 16.71
N ASP A 157 2.45 3.13 17.80
CA ASP A 157 3.65 3.75 18.37
C ASP A 157 4.81 3.69 17.34
N PRO A 158 5.52 4.81 17.07
CA PRO A 158 6.53 4.85 16.02
C PRO A 158 7.78 4.02 16.37
N ASN A 159 8.06 3.84 17.65
CA ASN A 159 9.28 3.18 18.12
C ASN A 159 9.01 1.82 18.75
N LYS A 160 7.77 1.56 19.18
CA LYS A 160 7.36 0.31 19.83
C LYS A 160 6.33 -0.43 18.98
N ALA A 161 6.36 -1.76 19.02
CA ALA A 161 5.35 -2.60 18.36
C ALA A 161 4.03 -2.63 19.17
N VAL A 162 3.42 -1.48 19.41
CA VAL A 162 2.22 -1.31 20.22
C VAL A 162 1.23 -0.39 19.50
N MET A 163 -0.06 -0.73 19.57
CA MET A 163 -1.17 0.13 19.15
C MET A 163 -1.79 0.79 20.38
N ARG A 164 -2.12 2.08 20.29
CA ARG A 164 -2.77 2.85 21.35
C ARG A 164 -4.06 3.44 20.83
N VAL A 165 -5.05 3.57 21.72
CA VAL A 165 -6.34 4.20 21.43
C VAL A 165 -6.48 5.44 22.32
N PHE A 166 -6.73 6.58 21.71
CA PHE A 166 -6.91 7.87 22.40
C PHE A 166 -8.32 8.39 22.15
N LYS A 167 -9.03 8.83 23.20
CA LYS A 167 -10.24 9.65 23.05
C LYS A 167 -9.80 11.07 22.73
N VAL A 168 -10.39 11.70 21.73
CA VAL A 168 -10.06 13.08 21.34
C VAL A 168 -11.28 13.98 21.49
N PRO A 169 -11.10 15.30 21.69
CA PRO A 169 -12.20 16.25 21.70
C PRO A 169 -13.10 16.15 20.46
N PRO A 170 -14.40 16.50 20.56
CA PRO A 170 -15.29 16.49 19.41
C PRO A 170 -14.79 17.35 18.25
N GLY A 171 -14.24 18.54 18.47
CA GLY A 171 -13.76 19.42 17.39
C GLY A 171 -12.43 19.04 16.73
N THR A 172 -11.79 17.90 17.07
CA THR A 172 -10.40 17.62 16.64
C THR A 172 -10.18 17.44 15.13
N PHE A 173 -11.21 17.09 14.36
CA PHE A 173 -11.11 16.86 12.91
C PHE A 173 -12.02 17.77 12.11
N GLU A 174 -12.46 18.88 12.72
CA GLU A 174 -13.18 19.93 12.02
C GLU A 174 -12.11 20.93 11.59
N ASP A 175 -11.82 20.96 10.29
CA ASP A 175 -10.87 21.91 9.71
C ASP A 175 -11.41 23.33 9.96
N SER A 176 -10.59 24.20 10.56
CA SER A 176 -10.79 25.64 10.44
C SER A 176 -10.36 26.01 9.03
N ASP A 177 -11.31 26.24 8.14
CA ASP A 177 -11.13 26.58 6.71
C ASP A 177 -10.33 27.90 6.44
N ASP A 178 -9.44 28.35 7.34
CA ASP A 178 -8.83 29.70 7.33
C ASP A 178 -7.28 29.74 7.24
N ASP A 179 -6.56 28.62 7.15
CA ASP A 179 -5.07 28.63 7.12
C ASP A 179 -4.49 28.48 5.68
N ASP A 180 -5.04 29.21 4.70
CA ASP A 180 -4.61 29.21 3.29
C ASP A 180 -3.91 30.53 2.84
N GLU A 181 -3.39 31.34 3.76
CA GLU A 181 -2.59 32.54 3.41
C GLU A 181 -1.37 32.68 4.33
N GLU A 182 -0.17 32.39 3.80
CA GLU A 182 1.09 33.16 3.98
C GLU A 182 2.34 32.28 3.66
N GLU A 183 2.67 32.13 2.38
CA GLU A 183 4.06 31.99 1.93
C GLU A 183 4.28 32.89 0.70
N GLU A 184 4.43 34.20 0.92
CA GLU A 184 5.03 35.10 -0.09
C GLU A 184 6.42 35.60 0.35
N GLU A 185 7.40 35.14 -0.42
CA GLU A 185 8.66 35.79 -0.83
C GLU A 185 9.49 36.62 0.19
N GLN A 186 10.68 36.12 0.50
CA GLN A 186 11.89 36.96 0.61
C GLN A 186 13.05 36.34 -0.17
N GLY A 187 13.06 36.60 -1.48
CA GLY A 187 14.27 36.54 -2.31
C GLY A 187 14.88 37.94 -2.36
N GLY A 188 15.78 38.26 -1.42
CA GLY A 188 16.55 39.49 -1.46
C GLY A 188 17.76 39.35 -2.39
N GLU A 189 17.72 40.06 -3.51
CA GLU A 189 18.86 40.36 -4.37
C GLU A 189 19.88 41.21 -3.60
N GLU A 190 21.16 40.82 -3.59
CA GLU A 190 22.28 41.74 -3.32
C GLU A 190 23.16 41.79 -4.57
N GLU A 191 22.94 42.82 -5.39
CA GLU A 191 23.92 43.29 -6.37
C GLU A 191 24.97 44.20 -5.72
N GLU A 192 26.14 44.14 -6.35
CA GLU A 192 27.45 44.76 -6.12
C GLU A 192 27.49 46.23 -5.65
N GLY A 193 28.54 46.59 -4.90
CA GLY A 193 29.00 47.98 -4.88
C GLY A 193 30.08 48.40 -3.87
N LYS A 194 31.34 48.30 -4.30
CA LYS A 194 32.45 49.28 -4.13
C LYS A 194 33.18 49.51 -2.78
N GLU A 195 34.52 49.45 -2.92
CA GLU A 195 35.58 50.37 -2.42
C GLU A 195 35.60 50.66 -0.91
N GLU A 196 36.64 50.30 -0.14
CA GLU A 196 38.06 50.73 -0.19
C GLU A 196 39.01 49.69 0.41
#